data_AF-A0A8S9I2D7-F1
#
_entry.id   AF-A0A8S9I2D7-F1
#
_cell.length_a   1.000
_cell.length_b   1.000
_cell.length_c   1.000
_cell.angle_alpha   90.00
_cell.angle_beta   90.00
_cell.angle_gamma   90.00
#
_symmetry.space_group_name_H-M   'P 1'
#
loop_
_entity.id
_entity.type
_entity.pdbx_description
1 polymer ?
#
loop_
_entity_poly.entity_id
_entity_poly.type
_entity_poly.pdbx_seq_one_letter_code
_entity_poly.pdbx_strand_id
1 'polypeptide(L)'
;MSDSSSSTTGGGIRVRTPGIPIKDWCGERIKELISKTNLNPYRRYYRCRYAAQRKNDNHIFKWVDEAFTDEIQQLDYQVRMIEEEV
;
A
#
# COMPACT_ATOMS: atom_id res chain seq x y z
N MET A 1 -31.61 -10.59 11.80
CA MET A 1 -30.40 -11.40 12.07
C MET A 1 -29.31 -10.84 11.19
N SER A 2 -28.19 -10.41 11.78
CA SER A 2 -27.15 -9.63 11.10
C SER A 2 -25.91 -10.50 10.94
N ASP A 3 -25.58 -10.89 9.71
CA ASP A 3 -24.35 -11.64 9.43
C ASP A 3 -23.28 -10.70 8.86
N SER A 4 -22.50 -10.14 9.77
CA SER A 4 -21.26 -9.40 9.50
C SER A 4 -20.25 -10.33 8.81
N SER A 5 -19.98 -10.10 7.53
CA SER A 5 -18.90 -10.80 6.82
C SER A 5 -17.55 -10.13 7.12
N SER A 6 -16.91 -10.56 8.21
CA SER A 6 -15.51 -10.26 8.51
C SER A 6 -14.59 -11.06 7.58
N SER A 7 -14.03 -10.42 6.56
CA SER A 7 -12.96 -11.01 5.76
C SER A 7 -11.62 -10.85 6.48
N THR A 8 -11.27 -11.82 7.32
CA THR A 8 -9.94 -12.03 7.89
C THR A 8 -8.99 -12.53 6.80
N THR A 9 -8.13 -11.66 6.25
CA THR A 9 -7.01 -12.11 5.41
C THR A 9 -5.77 -12.29 6.29
N GLY A 10 -5.36 -13.55 6.46
CA GLY A 10 -4.28 -13.99 7.33
C GLY A 10 -2.88 -13.48 6.99
N GLY A 11 -2.08 -13.28 8.04
CA GLY A 11 -0.92 -14.16 8.32
C GLY A 11 0.33 -14.11 7.43
N GLY A 12 0.44 -13.22 6.46
CA GLY A 12 1.74 -12.84 5.90
C GLY A 12 2.23 -11.59 6.61
N ILE A 13 3.49 -11.52 7.03
CA ILE A 13 4.14 -10.26 7.37
C ILE A 13 4.04 -9.40 6.11
N ARG A 14 2.97 -8.62 5.97
CA ARG A 14 2.92 -7.52 5.03
C ARG A 14 3.99 -6.58 5.55
N VAL A 15 5.20 -6.71 4.99
CA VAL A 15 6.25 -5.70 5.14
C VAL A 15 5.53 -4.39 4.87
N ARG A 16 5.26 -3.64 5.92
CA ARG A 16 4.64 -2.33 5.80
C ARG A 16 5.68 -1.51 5.07
N THR A 17 5.57 -1.39 3.76
CA THR A 17 6.44 -0.52 2.98
C THR A 17 6.07 0.90 3.40
N PRO A 18 6.94 1.60 4.16
CA PRO A 18 6.66 2.97 4.52
C PRO A 18 6.62 3.82 3.25
N GLY A 19 5.73 4.82 3.22
CA GLY A 19 5.62 5.73 2.08
C GLY A 19 5.17 5.09 0.77
N ILE A 20 5.66 5.64 -0.34
CA ILE A 20 5.30 5.21 -1.70
C ILE A 20 6.11 3.96 -2.10
N PRO A 21 5.45 2.84 -2.45
CA PRO A 21 6.17 1.63 -2.84
C PRO A 21 6.83 1.78 -4.22
N ILE A 22 8.17 1.69 -4.28
CA ILE A 22 8.96 1.83 -5.51
C ILE A 22 9.27 0.45 -6.14
N LYS A 23 9.56 -0.57 -5.31
CA LYS A 23 9.98 -1.90 -5.76
C LYS A 23 9.40 -2.99 -4.87
N ASP A 24 8.95 -4.09 -5.49
CA ASP A 24 8.50 -5.29 -4.78
C ASP A 24 9.64 -6.29 -4.55
N TRP A 25 9.48 -7.17 -3.56
CA TRP A 25 10.48 -8.20 -3.23
C TRP A 25 10.72 -9.18 -4.39
N CYS A 26 9.75 -9.36 -5.28
CA CYS A 26 9.89 -10.18 -6.48
C CYS A 26 10.69 -9.51 -7.61
N GLY A 27 11.17 -8.29 -7.41
CA GLY A 27 12.00 -7.55 -8.36
C GLY A 27 11.23 -6.82 -9.46
N GLU A 28 9.92 -7.05 -9.57
CA GLU A 28 9.07 -6.41 -10.57
C GLU A 28 8.63 -5.00 -10.16
N ARG A 29 8.29 -4.19 -11.17
CA ARG A 29 7.85 -2.80 -10.96
C ARG A 29 6.48 -2.75 -10.29
N ILE A 30 6.30 -1.72 -9.48
CA ILE A 30 4.99 -1.34 -8.94
C ILE A 30 4.20 -0.58 -10.00
N LYS A 31 2.90 -0.84 -10.07
CA LYS A 31 1.97 -0.16 -10.97
C LYS A 31 0.82 0.43 -10.16
N GLU A 32 0.44 1.65 -10.51
CA GLU A 32 -0.80 2.26 -10.03
C GLU A 32 -2.00 1.74 -10.83
N LEU A 33 -3.05 1.33 -10.13
CA LEU A 33 -4.27 0.76 -10.67
C LEU A 33 -5.49 1.41 -10.02
N ILE A 34 -6.63 1.37 -10.73
CA ILE A 34 -7.92 1.88 -10.24
C ILE A 34 -8.77 0.69 -9.81
N SER A 35 -9.28 0.73 -8.58
CA SER A 35 -10.20 -0.27 -8.04
C SER A 35 -11.54 -0.24 -8.80
N LYS A 36 -11.98 -1.43 -9.20
CA LYS A 36 -13.28 -1.68 -9.84
C LYS A 36 -14.27 -2.34 -8.89
N THR A 37 -13.95 -2.40 -7.59
CA THR A 37 -14.81 -3.04 -6.58
C THR A 37 -15.93 -2.09 -6.17
N ASN A 38 -17.10 -2.64 -5.82
CA ASN A 38 -18.23 -1.85 -5.34
C ASN A 38 -17.97 -1.20 -3.98
N LEU A 39 -17.10 -1.81 -3.15
CA LEU A 39 -16.77 -1.30 -1.81
C LEU A 39 -15.82 -0.09 -1.88
N ASN A 40 -14.90 -0.09 -2.85
CA ASN A 40 -13.92 0.98 -3.03
C ASN A 40 -13.91 1.41 -4.51
N PRO A 41 -15.01 1.98 -5.04
CA PRO A 41 -15.08 2.32 -6.45
C PRO A 41 -14.11 3.46 -6.77
N TYR A 42 -13.39 3.35 -7.88
CA TYR A 42 -12.45 4.36 -8.39
C TYR A 42 -11.25 4.70 -7.48
N ARG A 43 -11.14 4.08 -6.30
CA ARG A 43 -9.99 4.29 -5.40
C ARG A 43 -8.72 3.72 -6.04
N ARG A 44 -7.62 4.47 -5.97
CA ARG A 44 -6.35 4.11 -6.63
C ARG A 44 -5.44 3.37 -5.67
N TYR A 45 -4.75 2.33 -6.15
CA TYR A 45 -3.82 1.54 -5.37
C TYR A 45 -2.56 1.18 -6.16
N TYR A 46 -1.46 1.03 -5.45
CA TYR A 46 -0.21 0.45 -5.93
C TYR A 46 -0.26 -1.06 -5.81
N ARG A 47 0.13 -1.78 -6.86
CA ARG A 47 0.32 -3.24 -6.84
C ARG A 47 1.51 -3.65 -7.70
N CYS A 48 2.20 -4.71 -7.30
CA CYS A 48 3.21 -5.34 -8.15
C CYS A 48 2.63 -5.76 -9.52
N ARG A 49 3.34 -5.46 -10.61
CA ARG A 49 2.94 -5.79 -11.99
C ARG A 49 2.70 -7.28 -12.18
N TYR A 50 3.59 -8.12 -11.66
CA TYR A 50 3.48 -9.57 -11.74
C TYR A 50 2.26 -10.10 -10.99
N ALA A 51 2.03 -9.58 -9.78
CA ALA A 51 0.88 -9.91 -8.95
C ALA A 51 -0.45 -9.52 -9.60
N ALA A 52 -0.49 -8.36 -10.25
CA ALA A 52 -1.66 -7.89 -10.97
C ALA A 52 -2.04 -8.79 -12.16
N GLN A 53 -1.04 -9.38 -12.83
CA GLN A 53 -1.27 -10.29 -13.95
C GLN A 53 -1.70 -11.69 -13.51
N ARG A 54 -1.10 -12.21 -12.44
CA ARG A 54 -1.33 -13.60 -11.97
C ARG A 54 -2.34 -13.72 -10.83
N LYS A 55 -2.97 -12.62 -10.41
CA LYS A 55 -3.89 -12.55 -9.26
C LYS A 55 -3.29 -13.20 -7.99
N ASN A 56 -2.00 -12.95 -7.75
CA ASN A 56 -1.30 -13.42 -6.56
C ASN A 56 -1.36 -12.35 -5.47
N ASP A 57 -1.70 -12.73 -4.25
CA ASP A 57 -1.93 -11.81 -3.13
C ASP A 57 -0.73 -11.71 -2.16
N ASN A 58 0.34 -12.47 -2.38
CA ASN A 58 1.57 -12.42 -1.57
C ASN A 58 2.53 -11.26 -1.94
N HIS A 59 2.06 -10.25 -2.67
CA HIS A 59 2.87 -9.15 -3.19
C HIS A 59 2.40 -7.79 -2.64
N ILE A 60 3.22 -6.76 -2.83
CA ILE A 60 2.88 -5.39 -2.42
C ILE A 60 1.50 -4.98 -2.97
N PHE A 61 0.68 -4.52 -2.04
CA PHE A 61 -0.58 -3.82 -2.25
C PHE A 61 -0.66 -2.68 -1.24
N LYS A 62 -0.89 -1.45 -1.71
CA LYS A 62 -1.08 -0.27 -0.85
C LYS A 62 -1.98 0.74 -1.53
N TRP A 63 -2.87 1.40 -0.79
CA TRP A 63 -3.67 2.47 -1.36
C TRP A 63 -2.81 3.72 -1.62
N VAL A 64 -3.13 4.47 -2.68
CA VAL A 64 -2.32 5.65 -3.09
C VAL A 64 -2.39 6.77 -2.06
N ASP A 65 -3.57 7.01 -1.50
CA ASP A 65 -3.82 8.00 -0.45
C ASP A 65 -3.06 7.66 0.85
N GLU A 66 -3.09 6.40 1.27
CA GLU A 66 -2.33 5.91 2.43
C GLU A 66 -0.82 6.01 2.17
N ALA A 67 -0.35 5.64 0.98
CA ALA A 67 1.05 5.76 0.62
C ALA A 67 1.57 7.21 0.66
N PHE A 68 0.79 8.17 0.16
CA PHE A 68 1.16 9.59 0.25
C PHE A 68 1.08 10.14 1.67
N THR A 69 0.08 9.73 2.45
CA THR A 69 -0.04 10.15 3.85
C THR A 69 1.16 9.69 4.65
N ASP A 70 1.56 8.43 4.49
CA ASP A 70 2.74 7.87 5.15
C ASP A 70 4.04 8.58 4.72
N GLU A 71 4.17 8.91 3.43
CA GLU A 71 5.34 9.63 2.89
C GLU A 71 5.45 11.03 3.51
N ILE A 72 4.34 11.77 3.55
CA ILE A 72 4.29 13.12 4.12
C ILE A 72 4.63 13.07 5.62
N GLN A 73 4.07 12.12 6.37
CA GLN A 73 4.37 11.96 7.80
C GLN A 73 5.85 11.63 8.05
N GLN A 74 6.43 10.77 7.21
CA GLN A 74 7.84 10.43 7.30
C GLN A 74 8.73 11.63 6.98
N LEU A 75 8.39 12.42 5.97
CA LEU A 75 9.12 13.64 5.62
C LEU A 75 9.00 14.70 6.71
N ASP A 76 7.81 14.91 7.28
CA ASP A 76 7.59 15.82 8.42
C ASP A 76 8.47 15.44 9.61
N TYR A 77 8.53 14.15 9.94
CA TYR A 77 9.41 13.65 10.99
C TYR A 77 10.89 13.94 10.69
N GLN A 78 11.35 13.66 9.47
CA GLN A 78 12.74 13.91 9.09
C GLN A 78 13.10 15.41 9.13
N VAL A 79 12.21 16.28 8.66
CA VAL A 79 12.39 17.74 8.70
C VAL A 79 12.55 18.21 10.14
N ARG A 80 11.67 17.77 11.05
CA ARG A 80 11.75 18.14 12.47
C ARG A 80 13.05 17.70 13.13
N MET A 81 13.52 16.49 12.84
CA MET A 81 14.80 16.01 13.38
C MET A 81 15.97 16.86 12.90
N ILE A 82 15.96 17.29 11.63
CA ILE A 82 17.01 18.16 11.08
C ILE A 82 16.95 19.56 11.70
N GLU A 83 15.75 20.13 11.88
CA GLU A 83 15.58 21.43 12.54
C GLU A 83 16.05 21.44 14.00
N GLU A 84 15.90 20.33 14.71
CA GLU A 84 16.39 20.18 16.10
C GLU A 84 17.92 20.00 16.19
N GLU A 85 18.58 19.59 15.10
CA GLU A 85 20.05 19.41 15.02
C GLU A 85 20.81 20.69 14.58
N VAL A 86 20.10 21.78 14.25
CA VAL A 86 20.64 23.08 13.79
C VAL A 86 20.62 24.12 14.91
#